data_AF-A0A7K2E544-F1
#
_entry.id   AF-A0A7K2E544-F1
#
_cell.length_a   1.000
_cell.length_b   1.000
_cell.length_c   1.000
_cell.angle_alpha   90.00
_cell.angle_beta   90.00
_cell.angle_gamma   90.00
#
_symmetry.space_group_name_H-M   'P 1'
#
loop_
_entity.id
_entity.type
_entity.pdbx_description
1 polymer ?
#
loop_
_entity_poly.entity_id
_entity_poly.type
_entity_poly.pdbx_seq_one_letter_code
_entity_poly.pdbx_strand_id
1 'polypeptide(L)' 'MNRRLGPVKRRELIARLKRLGWRGPIPSRHDYMALGRRKVHIPNDKEIDAGLLRVILNEAGISRDEWFNTD' A
#
# COMPACT_ATOMS: atom_id res chain seq x y z
N MET A 1 8.47 7.01 16.90
CA MET A 1 9.65 6.24 16.44
C MET A 1 10.01 6.66 15.02
N ASN A 2 11.27 6.97 14.72
CA ASN A 2 11.67 7.41 13.37
C ASN A 2 11.93 6.20 12.44
N ARG A 3 10.87 5.49 12.04
CA ARG A 3 10.98 4.32 11.15
C ARG A 3 11.01 4.79 9.68
N ARG A 4 12.02 4.33 8.94
CA ARG A 4 12.21 4.65 7.52
C ARG A 4 11.46 3.64 6.65
N LEU A 5 10.81 4.11 5.59
CA LEU A 5 10.22 3.21 4.59
C LEU A 5 11.36 2.51 3.84
N GLY A 6 11.26 1.20 3.73
CA GLY A 6 12.14 0.36 2.91
C GLY A 6 11.38 -0.20 1.70
N PRO A 7 12.08 -0.85 0.76
CA PRO A 7 11.43 -1.60 -0.30
C PRO A 7 10.58 -2.72 0.29
N VAL A 8 9.41 -2.97 -0.29
CA VAL A 8 8.47 -4.01 0.17
C VAL A 8 7.98 -4.85 -0.98
N LYS A 9 7.70 -6.13 -0.72
CA LYS A 9 7.11 -7.01 -1.73
C LYS A 9 5.68 -6.58 -2.02
N ARG A 10 5.24 -6.69 -3.27
CA ARG A 10 3.84 -6.43 -3.67
C ARG A 10 2.81 -7.16 -2.81
N ARG A 11 3.08 -8.43 -2.50
CA ARG A 11 2.22 -9.25 -1.62
C ARG A 11 2.13 -8.70 -0.21
N GLU A 12 3.22 -8.15 0.31
CA GLU A 12 3.27 -7.53 1.63
C GLU A 12 2.49 -6.23 1.65
N LEU A 13 2.64 -5.39 0.62
CA LEU A 13 1.81 -4.19 0.43
C LEU A 13 0.31 -4.54 0.45
N ILE A 14 -0.09 -5.54 -0.32
CA ILE A 14 -1.49 -6.00 -0.35
C ILE A 14 -1.93 -6.50 1.03
N ALA A 15 -1.11 -7.30 1.72
CA ALA A 15 -1.46 -7.85 3.02
C ALA A 15 -1.64 -6.75 4.10
N ARG A 16 -0.72 -5.79 4.17
CA ARG A 16 -0.78 -4.66 5.11
C ARG A 16 -1.97 -3.74 4.82
N LEU A 17 -2.24 -3.44 3.54
CA LEU A 17 -3.43 -2.68 3.15
C LEU A 17 -4.73 -3.40 3.57
N LYS A 18 -4.80 -4.73 3.44
CA LYS A 18 -5.95 -5.51 3.94
C LYS A 18 -6.13 -5.38 5.46
N ARG A 19 -5.05 -5.39 6.23
CA ARG A 19 -5.08 -5.15 7.69
C ARG A 19 -5.65 -3.75 8.03
N LEU A 20 -5.38 -2.77 7.18
CA LEU A 20 -5.95 -1.41 7.26
C LEU A 20 -7.38 -1.29 6.70
N GLY A 21 -8.04 -2.42 6.39
CA GLY A 21 -9.43 -2.46 5.92
C GLY A 21 -9.61 -2.25 4.42
N TRP A 22 -8.54 -2.17 3.63
CA TRP A 22 -8.65 -2.07 2.17
C TRP A 22 -9.11 -3.39 1.54
N ARG A 23 -9.95 -3.29 0.52
CA ARG A 23 -10.49 -4.42 -0.24
C ARG A 23 -9.82 -4.54 -1.61
N GLY A 24 -9.58 -5.78 -2.05
CA GLY A 24 -8.92 -6.09 -3.32
C GLY A 24 -7.79 -7.12 -3.17
N PRO A 25 -6.85 -7.19 -4.14
CA PRO A 25 -6.75 -6.35 -5.33
C PRO A 25 -7.91 -6.61 -6.32
N ILE A 26 -8.43 -5.54 -6.93
CA ILE A 26 -9.44 -5.62 -7.98
C ILE A 26 -8.71 -5.55 -9.33
N PRO A 27 -8.92 -6.54 -10.23
CA PRO A 27 -8.19 -6.62 -11.49
C PRO A 27 -8.56 -5.46 -12.43
N SER A 28 -7.55 -4.79 -12.96
CA SER A 28 -7.70 -3.75 -14.00
C SER A 28 -6.41 -3.67 -14.83
N ARG A 29 -6.22 -2.64 -15.67
CA ARG A 29 -4.93 -2.42 -16.35
C ARG A 29 -3.76 -2.39 -15.36
N HIS A 30 -3.98 -1.78 -14.20
CA HIS A 30 -3.17 -1.94 -12.99
C HIS A 30 -4.11 -2.29 -11.84
N ASP A 31 -3.82 -3.38 -11.13
CA ASP A 31 -4.64 -3.79 -9.98
C ASP A 31 -4.79 -2.63 -9.00
N TYR A 32 -5.93 -2.52 -8.33
CA TYR A 32 -6.15 -1.47 -7.34
C TYR A 32 -6.81 -2.00 -6.08
N MET A 33 -6.60 -1.31 -4.97
CA MET A 33 -7.26 -1.57 -3.69
C MET A 33 -8.27 -0.45 -3.42
N ALA A 34 -9.37 -0.75 -2.75
CA ALA A 34 -10.44 0.20 -2.46
C ALA A 34 -10.81 0.24 -0.98
N LEU A 35 -11.01 1.44 -0.43
CA LEU A 35 -11.50 1.69 0.92
C LEU A 35 -12.61 2.76 0.86
N GLY A 36 -13.87 2.32 0.91
CA GLY A 36 -15.02 3.19 0.70
C GLY A 36 -14.99 3.86 -0.68
N ARG A 37 -14.83 5.19 -0.71
CA ARG A 37 -14.69 5.99 -1.93
C ARG A 37 -13.24 6.15 -2.40
N ARG A 38 -12.25 5.79 -1.57
CA ARG A 38 -10.82 5.88 -1.90
C ARG A 38 -10.40 4.65 -2.70
N LYS A 39 -9.49 4.87 -3.65
CA LYS A 39 -8.83 3.82 -4.44
C LYS A 39 -7.35 4.13 -4.50
N VAL A 40 -6.52 3.10 -4.47
CA VAL A 40 -5.07 3.22 -4.65
C VAL A 40 -4.61 2.18 -5.65
N HIS A 41 -3.83 2.60 -6.63
CA HIS A 41 -3.27 1.70 -7.63
C HIS A 41 -2.12 0.90 -7.03
N ILE A 42 -2.10 -0.39 -7.32
CA ILE A 42 -1.06 -1.32 -6.93
C ILE A 42 -0.27 -1.65 -8.20
N PRO A 43 1.00 -1.22 -8.31
CA PRO A 43 1.83 -1.56 -9.45
C PRO A 43 2.02 -3.08 -9.53
N ASN A 44 2.30 -3.57 -10.74
CA ASN A 44 2.47 -4.99 -11.01
C ASN A 44 3.89 -5.50 -10.73
N ASP A 45 4.81 -4.61 -10.35
CA ASP A 45 6.16 -4.95 -9.93
C ASP A 45 6.19 -5.86 -8.70
N LYS A 46 7.12 -6.81 -8.68
CA LYS A 46 7.26 -7.76 -7.57
C LYS A 46 7.71 -7.08 -6.27
N GLU A 47 8.50 -6.01 -6.40
CA GLU A 47 9.04 -5.21 -5.32
C GLU A 47 8.74 -3.73 -5.57
N ILE A 48 8.35 -3.04 -4.50
CA ILE A 48 7.99 -1.64 -4.49
C ILE A 48 9.13 -0.91 -3.78
N ASP A 49 9.79 0.04 -4.43
CA ASP A 49 10.81 0.84 -3.77
C ASP A 49 10.20 1.80 -2.73
N ALA A 50 11.03 2.31 -1.82
CA ALA A 50 10.58 3.18 -0.74
C ALA A 50 9.94 4.50 -1.21
N GLY A 51 10.35 5.00 -2.39
CA GLY A 51 9.78 6.19 -3.03
C GLY A 51 8.38 5.92 -3.54
N LEU A 52 8.21 4.87 -4.35
CA LEU A 52 6.88 4.47 -4.85
C LEU A 52 5.93 4.07 -3.72
N LEU A 53 6.43 3.35 -2.71
CA LEU A 53 5.66 3.03 -1.50
C LEU A 53 5.16 4.31 -0.83
N ARG A 54 6.00 5.34 -0.71
CA ARG A 54 5.60 6.61 -0.10
C ARG A 54 4.51 7.32 -0.90
N VAL A 55 4.56 7.27 -2.23
CA VAL A 55 3.51 7.83 -3.09
C VAL A 55 2.18 7.11 -2.85
N ILE A 56 2.20 5.77 -2.89
CA ILE A 56 1.02 4.92 -2.67
C ILE A 56 0.39 5.20 -1.30
N LEU A 57 1.20 5.27 -0.23
CA LEU A 57 0.69 5.56 1.12
C LEU A 57 0.08 6.96 1.22
N ASN A 58 0.67 7.95 0.55
CA ASN A 58 0.13 9.31 0.52
C ASN A 58 -1.21 9.37 -0.21
N GLU A 59 -1.33 8.75 -1.38
CA GLU A 59 -2.61 8.65 -2.12
C GLU A 59 -3.68 7.90 -1.31
N ALA A 60 -3.28 6.88 -0.55
CA ALA A 60 -4.15 6.15 0.35
C ALA A 60 -4.55 6.96 1.61
N GLY A 61 -3.84 8.04 1.93
CA GLY A 61 -3.97 8.80 3.17
C GLY A 61 -3.53 8.00 4.40
N ILE A 62 -2.54 7.12 4.24
CA ILE A 62 -1.97 6.27 5.29
C ILE A 62 -0.69 6.93 5.80
N SER A 63 -0.67 7.23 7.10
CA SER A 63 0.53 7.73 7.76
C SER A 63 1.60 6.64 7.89
N ARG A 64 2.87 7.06 8.02
CA ARG A 64 3.96 6.11 8.29
C ARG A 64 3.71 5.28 9.56
N ASP A 65 3.16 5.91 10.59
CA ASP A 65 2.85 5.23 11.86
C ASP A 65 1.81 4.11 11.66
N GLU A 66 0.69 4.43 11.01
CA GLU A 66 -0.34 3.46 10.60
C GLU A 66 0.25 2.30 9.80
N TRP A 67 1.14 2.60 8.84
CA TRP A 67 1.82 1.58 8.05
C TRP A 67 2.67 0.64 8.92
N PHE A 68 3.43 1.19 9.87
CA PHE A 68 4.30 0.41 10.75
C PHE A 68 3.56 -0.31 11.88
N ASN A 69 2.33 0.07 12.19
CA ASN A 69 1.45 -0.65 13.12
C ASN A 69 0.80 -1.88 12.46
N THR A 70 0.97 -2.05 11.15
CA THR A 70 0.47 -3.20 10.40
C THR A 70 1.50 -4.29 10.15
N ASP A 71 2.74 -4.10 10.62
CA ASP A 71 3.80 -5.11 10.60
C ASP A 71 3.40 -6.30 11.50
#